data_AF-A0A1V5SP00-F1
#
_entry.id   AF-A0A1V5SP00-F1
#
_cell.length_a   1.000
_cell.length_b   1.000
_cell.length_c   1.000
_cell.angle_alpha   90.00
_cell.angle_beta   90.00
_cell.angle_gamma   90.00
#
_symmetry.space_group_name_H-M   'P 1'
#
loop_
_entity.id
_entity.type
_entity.pdbx_description
1 polymer ?
#
loop_
_entity_poly.entity_id
_entity_poly.type
_entity_poly.pdbx_seq_one_letter_code
_entity_poly.pdbx_strand_id
1 'polypeptide(L)'
;MWAILEVLAQSLHVMKNLKDAMIVAAAEPEEHYLRLVSQLNQKMEKNLRSQKLLFKAHADDAISPGVFKEEAALYRAEEKKLKRELLEAQVRLTNNEMGVDKKIRAQNFLLRIQSLTDAKEFTDHDIKEFVRVIFQKIEVENQQIVSFELNQPWKYCYEARIKECPNALEINPTGKSPSRRSYVVFCEHSAVR
;
A
#
# COMPACT_ATOMS: atom_id res chain seq x y z
N MET A 1 7.34 10.41 -19.08
CA MET A 1 7.37 9.78 -17.73
C MET A 1 8.55 10.31 -16.93
N TRP A 2 9.79 10.17 -17.43
CA TRP A 2 11.00 10.67 -16.77
C TRP A 2 10.95 12.15 -16.38
N ALA A 3 10.45 13.03 -17.26
CA ALA A 3 10.25 14.45 -16.93
C ALA A 3 9.40 14.68 -15.66
N ILE A 4 8.33 13.88 -15.45
CA ILE A 4 7.47 13.99 -14.26
C ILE A 4 8.23 13.51 -13.02
N LEU A 5 8.99 12.42 -13.14
CA LEU A 5 9.84 11.90 -12.07
C LEU A 5 10.95 12.89 -11.71
N GLU A 6 11.52 13.59 -12.68
CA GLU A 6 12.54 14.63 -12.47
C GLU A 6 11.96 15.85 -11.74
N VAL A 7 10.76 16.30 -12.08
CA VAL A 7 10.05 17.36 -11.35
C VAL A 7 9.81 16.96 -9.89
N LEU A 8 9.36 15.72 -9.66
CA LEU A 8 9.23 15.17 -8.30
C LEU A 8 10.58 15.13 -7.58
N ALA A 9 11.64 14.67 -8.26
CA ALA A 9 12.98 14.57 -7.70
C ALA A 9 13.56 15.93 -7.29
N GLN A 10 13.24 16.99 -8.02
CA GLN A 10 13.65 18.37 -7.72
C GLN A 10 13.01 18.95 -6.45
N SER A 11 11.94 18.33 -5.94
CA SER A 11 11.27 18.74 -4.71
C SER A 11 11.95 18.17 -3.46
N LEU A 12 13.29 18.16 -3.43
CA LEU A 12 14.14 17.57 -2.38
C LEU A 12 13.76 18.02 -0.96
N HIS A 13 13.39 19.30 -0.79
CA HIS A 13 13.02 19.85 0.52
C HIS A 13 11.70 19.26 1.04
N VAL A 14 10.72 19.06 0.15
CA VAL A 14 9.42 18.42 0.47
C VAL A 14 9.62 16.92 0.65
N MET A 15 10.43 16.30 -0.20
CA MET A 15 10.69 14.87 -0.17
C MET A 15 11.47 14.43 1.07
N LYS A 16 12.32 15.24 1.70
CA LYS A 16 13.01 14.83 2.94
C LYS A 16 12.03 14.59 4.10
N ASN A 17 11.04 15.45 4.25
CA ASN A 17 10.04 15.36 5.33
C ASN A 17 8.88 14.41 5.00
N LEU A 18 8.75 14.01 3.74
CA LEU A 18 7.69 13.14 3.26
C LEU A 18 7.75 11.75 3.87
N LYS A 19 8.95 11.27 4.24
CA LYS A 19 9.13 9.96 4.88
C LYS A 19 8.42 9.93 6.23
N ASP A 20 8.69 10.94 7.06
CA ASP A 20 8.11 11.04 8.39
C ASP A 20 6.61 11.28 8.29
N ALA A 21 6.16 12.09 7.32
CA ALA A 21 4.73 12.28 7.06
C ALA A 21 4.02 10.98 6.62
N MET A 22 4.66 10.13 5.81
CA MET A 22 4.11 8.82 5.44
C MET A 22 4.00 7.87 6.64
N ILE A 23 5.02 7.86 7.51
CA ILE A 23 5.03 7.06 8.73
C ILE A 23 3.91 7.52 9.67
N VAL A 24 3.81 8.83 9.91
CA VAL A 24 2.75 9.41 10.76
C VAL A 24 1.35 9.14 10.20
N ALA A 25 1.15 9.32 8.89
CA ALA A 25 -0.14 9.06 8.25
C ALA A 25 -0.55 7.58 8.28
N ALA A 26 0.41 6.66 8.39
CA ALA A 26 0.15 5.23 8.48
C ALA A 26 -0.05 4.74 9.93
N ALA A 27 0.46 5.48 10.91
CA ALA A 27 0.39 5.12 12.33
C ALA A 27 -1.04 5.06 12.84
N GLU A 28 -1.93 5.98 12.43
CA GLU A 28 -3.32 5.98 12.91
C GLU A 28 -4.13 4.75 12.43
N PRO A 29 -4.10 4.37 11.14
CA PRO A 29 -4.62 3.08 10.69
C PRO A 29 -3.99 1.87 11.38
N GLU A 30 -2.68 1.90 11.62
CA GLU A 30 -1.95 0.81 12.29
C GLU A 30 -2.42 0.63 13.73
N GLU A 31 -2.47 1.70 14.52
CA GLU A 31 -2.98 1.71 15.88
C GLU A 31 -4.45 1.27 15.95
N HIS A 32 -5.27 1.63 14.96
CA HIS A 32 -6.64 1.16 14.85
C HIS A 32 -6.70 -0.36 14.69
N TYR A 33 -5.94 -0.93 13.74
CA TYR A 33 -5.93 -2.37 13.51
C TYR A 33 -5.29 -3.16 14.65
N LEU A 34 -4.24 -2.62 15.30
CA LEU A 34 -3.64 -3.20 16.51
C LEU A 34 -4.66 -3.28 17.65
N ARG A 35 -5.40 -2.20 17.91
CA ARG A 35 -6.48 -2.20 18.91
C ARG A 35 -7.58 -3.20 18.55
N LEU A 36 -7.98 -3.27 17.28
CA LEU A 36 -8.99 -4.23 16.82
C LEU A 36 -8.53 -5.68 17.01
N VAL A 37 -7.30 -6.01 16.63
CA VAL A 37 -6.71 -7.35 16.84
C VAL A 37 -6.69 -7.70 18.33
N SER A 38 -6.29 -6.76 19.19
CA SER A 38 -6.30 -6.96 20.65
C SER A 38 -7.72 -7.26 21.17
N GLN A 39 -8.72 -6.48 20.76
CA GLN A 39 -10.12 -6.69 21.15
C GLN A 39 -10.67 -8.03 20.65
N LEU A 40 -10.37 -8.41 19.41
CA LEU A 40 -10.80 -9.69 18.83
C LEU A 40 -10.15 -10.88 19.55
N ASN A 41 -8.87 -10.77 19.91
CA ASN A 41 -8.18 -11.78 20.72
C ASN A 41 -8.83 -11.94 22.10
N GLN A 42 -9.17 -10.84 22.79
CA GLN A 42 -9.86 -10.89 24.08
C GLN A 42 -11.24 -11.57 23.96
N LYS A 43 -12.01 -11.26 22.90
CA LYS A 43 -13.28 -11.93 22.62
C LYS A 43 -13.09 -13.42 22.34
N MET A 44 -12.07 -13.77 21.56
CA MET A 44 -11.74 -15.17 21.27
C MET A 44 -11.39 -15.94 22.54
N GLU A 45 -10.54 -15.38 23.40
CA GLU A 45 -10.21 -16.01 24.68
C GLU A 45 -11.44 -16.21 25.56
N LYS A 46 -12.31 -15.19 25.64
CA LYS A 46 -13.57 -15.30 26.40
C LYS A 46 -14.44 -16.43 25.85
N ASN A 47 -14.62 -16.49 24.52
CA ASN A 47 -15.37 -17.56 23.87
C ASN A 47 -14.78 -18.95 24.18
N LEU A 48 -13.46 -19.12 24.06
CA LEU A 48 -12.78 -20.38 24.38
C LEU A 48 -12.91 -20.76 25.86
N ARG A 49 -12.87 -19.79 26.78
CA ARG A 49 -13.13 -20.03 28.21
C ARG A 49 -14.58 -20.48 28.43
N SER A 50 -15.56 -19.82 27.80
CA SER A 50 -16.97 -20.21 27.88
C SER A 50 -17.21 -21.62 27.33
N GLN A 51 -16.59 -21.96 26.20
CA GLN A 51 -16.64 -23.32 25.66
C GLN A 51 -16.09 -24.34 26.66
N LYS A 52 -14.91 -24.10 27.25
CA LYS A 52 -14.33 -24.99 28.27
C LYS A 52 -15.26 -25.19 29.47
N LEU A 53 -15.90 -24.14 29.94
CA LEU A 53 -16.88 -24.21 31.03
C LEU A 53 -18.12 -25.02 30.63
N LEU A 54 -18.64 -24.82 29.42
CA LEU A 54 -19.77 -25.57 28.87
C LEU A 54 -19.45 -27.08 28.77
N PHE A 55 -18.26 -27.43 28.26
CA PHE A 55 -17.81 -28.82 28.20
C PHE A 55 -17.70 -29.45 29.59
N LYS A 56 -17.15 -28.72 30.56
CA LYS A 56 -17.06 -29.20 31.94
C LYS A 56 -18.44 -29.42 32.55
N ALA A 57 -19.35 -28.46 32.41
CA ALA A 57 -20.72 -28.58 32.92
C ALA A 57 -21.47 -29.78 32.33
N HIS A 58 -21.25 -30.08 31.04
CA HIS A 58 -21.81 -31.29 30.43
C HIS A 58 -21.15 -32.57 30.97
N ALA A 59 -19.83 -32.57 31.19
CA ALA A 59 -19.12 -33.72 31.75
C ALA A 59 -19.52 -34.02 33.21
N ASP A 60 -19.89 -32.98 33.97
CA ASP A 60 -20.36 -33.07 35.35
C ASP A 60 -21.88 -33.36 35.43
N ASP A 61 -22.53 -33.71 34.31
CA ASP A 61 -23.99 -33.92 34.18
C ASP A 61 -24.85 -32.74 34.69
N ALA A 62 -24.28 -31.54 34.80
CA ALA A 62 -24.92 -30.35 35.35
C ALA A 62 -25.83 -29.64 34.32
N ILE A 63 -25.76 -30.01 33.04
CA ILE A 63 -26.60 -29.48 31.96
C ILE A 63 -27.12 -30.59 31.06
N SER A 64 -28.28 -30.37 30.45
CA SER A 64 -28.86 -31.35 29.54
C SER A 64 -28.09 -31.42 28.20
N PRO A 65 -28.05 -32.60 27.54
CA PRO A 65 -27.41 -32.74 26.24
C PRO A 65 -27.99 -31.83 25.14
N GLY A 66 -29.27 -31.46 25.24
CA GLY A 66 -29.93 -30.53 24.31
C GLY A 66 -29.36 -29.12 24.43
N VAL A 67 -29.33 -28.58 25.65
CA VAL A 67 -28.76 -27.25 25.94
C VAL A 67 -27.29 -27.19 25.56
N PHE A 68 -26.53 -28.25 25.87
CA PHE A 68 -25.12 -28.35 25.47
C PHE A 68 -24.93 -28.23 23.95
N LYS A 69 -25.74 -28.96 23.16
CA LYS A 69 -25.62 -28.94 21.69
C LYS A 69 -25.93 -27.56 21.11
N GLU A 70 -26.95 -26.88 21.60
CA GLU A 70 -27.35 -25.55 21.14
C GLU A 70 -26.27 -24.51 21.47
N GLU A 71 -25.84 -24.43 22.72
CA GLU A 71 -24.80 -23.48 23.17
C GLU A 71 -23.45 -23.76 22.48
N ALA A 72 -23.06 -25.04 22.32
CA ALA A 72 -21.84 -25.39 21.62
C ALA A 72 -21.88 -24.98 20.14
N ALA A 73 -23.04 -25.04 19.48
CA ALA A 73 -23.19 -24.58 18.11
C ALA A 73 -23.01 -23.06 18.01
N LEU A 74 -23.56 -22.29 18.96
CA LEU A 74 -23.39 -20.84 19.03
C LEU A 74 -21.93 -20.45 19.22
N TYR A 75 -21.24 -21.03 20.20
CA TYR A 75 -19.83 -20.72 20.46
C TYR A 75 -18.91 -21.10 19.30
N ARG A 76 -19.19 -22.20 18.58
CA ARG A 76 -18.45 -22.58 17.36
C ARG A 76 -18.68 -21.61 16.22
N ALA A 77 -19.92 -21.14 16.03
CA ALA A 77 -20.24 -20.15 15.03
C ALA A 77 -19.54 -18.81 15.33
N GLU A 78 -19.55 -18.38 16.59
CA GLU A 78 -18.83 -17.20 17.06
C GLU A 78 -17.32 -17.35 16.87
N GLU A 79 -16.75 -18.51 17.20
CA GLU A 79 -15.32 -18.80 16.99
C GLU A 79 -14.93 -18.66 15.51
N LYS A 80 -15.73 -19.24 14.61
CA LYS A 80 -15.49 -19.16 13.17
C LYS A 80 -15.55 -17.71 12.67
N LYS A 81 -16.49 -16.92 13.19
CA LYS A 81 -16.61 -15.49 12.88
C LYS A 81 -15.39 -14.72 13.38
N LEU A 82 -15.02 -14.88 14.66
CA LEU A 82 -13.89 -14.20 15.27
C LEU A 82 -12.57 -14.54 14.56
N LYS A 83 -12.34 -15.81 14.17
CA LYS A 83 -11.15 -16.21 13.39
C LYS A 83 -11.06 -15.48 12.05
N ARG A 84 -12.20 -15.32 11.36
CA ARG A 84 -12.25 -14.61 10.08
C ARG A 84 -11.95 -13.12 10.26
N GLU A 85 -12.58 -12.47 11.23
CA GLU A 85 -12.38 -11.05 11.51
C GLU A 85 -10.94 -10.76 11.93
N LEU A 86 -10.35 -11.65 12.73
CA LEU A 86 -8.96 -11.54 13.18
C LEU A 86 -7.98 -11.65 12.01
N LEU A 87 -8.19 -12.62 11.12
CA LEU A 87 -7.39 -12.77 9.91
C LEU A 87 -7.50 -11.52 9.02
N GLU A 88 -8.71 -10.99 8.82
CA GLU A 88 -8.91 -9.79 8.01
C GLU A 88 -8.19 -8.58 8.61
N ALA A 89 -8.29 -8.37 9.92
CA ALA A 89 -7.60 -7.27 10.61
C ALA A 89 -6.06 -7.40 10.51
N GLN A 90 -5.51 -8.61 10.66
CA GLN A 90 -4.09 -8.87 10.47
C GLN A 90 -3.63 -8.60 9.04
N VAL A 91 -4.40 -9.04 8.04
CA VAL A 91 -4.09 -8.77 6.63
C VAL A 91 -4.08 -7.27 6.34
N ARG A 92 -5.04 -6.51 6.90
CA ARG A 92 -5.09 -5.05 6.75
C ARG A 92 -3.89 -4.37 7.40
N LEU A 93 -3.46 -4.83 8.57
CA LEU A 93 -2.25 -4.34 9.26
C LEU A 93 -1.01 -4.55 8.39
N THR A 94 -0.77 -5.78 7.93
CA THR A 94 0.38 -6.10 7.07
C THR A 94 0.34 -5.33 5.74
N ASN A 95 -0.83 -5.17 5.14
CA ASN A 95 -0.97 -4.38 3.91
C ASN A 95 -0.65 -2.90 4.13
N ASN A 96 -0.97 -2.35 5.31
CA ASN A 96 -0.64 -0.98 5.67
C ASN A 96 0.89 -0.80 5.78
N GLU A 97 1.57 -1.67 6.52
CA GLU A 97 3.03 -1.70 6.66
C GLU A 97 3.73 -1.84 5.30
N MET A 98 3.32 -2.82 4.50
CA MET A 98 3.87 -3.04 3.15
C MET A 98 3.61 -1.85 2.23
N GLY A 99 2.48 -1.15 2.38
CA GLY A 99 2.14 0.05 1.64
C GLY A 99 3.08 1.22 1.96
N VAL A 100 3.43 1.39 3.23
CA VAL A 100 4.41 2.39 3.69
C VAL A 100 5.79 2.06 3.13
N ASP A 101 6.26 0.82 3.27
CA ASP A 101 7.57 0.40 2.77
C ASP A 101 7.73 0.66 1.28
N LYS A 102 6.71 0.31 0.48
CA LYS A 102 6.69 0.59 -0.96
C LYS A 102 6.81 2.07 -1.26
N LYS A 103 6.10 2.93 -0.52
CA LYS A 103 6.17 4.39 -0.66
C LYS A 103 7.56 4.93 -0.28
N ILE A 104 8.16 4.43 0.80
CA ILE A 104 9.53 4.80 1.21
C ILE A 104 10.55 4.35 0.16
N ARG A 105 10.42 3.16 -0.43
CA ARG A 105 11.31 2.71 -1.51
C ARG A 105 11.19 3.60 -2.76
N ALA A 106 9.95 3.94 -3.15
CA ALA A 106 9.71 4.87 -4.26
C ALA A 106 10.28 6.27 -3.98
N GLN A 107 10.22 6.74 -2.73
CA GLN A 107 10.87 7.98 -2.29
C GLN A 107 12.38 7.94 -2.45
N ASN A 108 13.02 6.87 -1.99
CA ASN A 108 14.46 6.68 -2.09
C ASN A 108 14.91 6.64 -3.55
N PHE A 109 14.11 6.01 -4.41
CA PHE A 109 14.31 6.05 -5.86
C PHE A 109 14.26 7.48 -6.42
N LEU A 110 13.22 8.27 -6.08
CA LEU A 110 13.10 9.67 -6.54
C LEU A 110 14.26 10.55 -6.05
N LEU A 111 14.72 10.38 -4.80
CA LEU A 111 15.87 11.11 -4.26
C LEU A 111 17.17 10.79 -5.00
N ARG A 112 17.31 9.55 -5.48
CA ARG A 112 18.50 9.09 -6.19
C ARG A 112 18.45 9.34 -7.68
N ILE A 113 17.28 9.63 -8.27
CA ILE A 113 17.16 9.96 -9.70
C ILE A 113 18.13 11.05 -10.13
N GLN A 114 18.40 12.03 -9.25
CA GLN A 114 19.33 13.12 -9.53
C GLN A 114 20.81 12.71 -9.49
N SER A 115 21.13 11.64 -8.75
CA SER A 115 22.49 11.09 -8.62
C SER A 115 22.72 9.85 -9.50
N LEU A 116 21.78 9.50 -10.38
CA LEU A 116 21.91 8.39 -11.34
C LEU A 116 22.91 8.73 -12.47
N THR A 117 24.16 9.01 -12.10
CA THR A 117 25.29 8.93 -13.03
C THR A 117 25.61 7.47 -13.39
N ASP A 118 25.24 6.51 -12.55
CA ASP A 118 25.42 5.07 -12.80
C ASP A 118 24.07 4.32 -12.81
N ALA A 119 23.67 3.86 -13.99
CA ALA A 119 22.42 3.16 -14.25
C ALA A 119 22.35 1.72 -13.70
N LYS A 120 23.20 1.35 -12.72
CA LYS A 120 23.36 -0.03 -12.23
C LYS A 120 22.69 -0.34 -10.90
N GLU A 121 22.16 0.65 -10.17
CA GLU A 121 21.60 0.42 -8.82
C GLU A 121 20.18 -0.17 -8.81
N PHE A 122 19.36 0.10 -9.83
CA PHE A 122 17.96 -0.34 -9.86
C PHE A 122 17.71 -1.20 -11.08
N THR A 123 17.04 -2.34 -10.88
CA THR A 123 16.62 -3.20 -11.99
C THR A 123 15.40 -2.60 -12.70
N ASP A 124 15.15 -3.02 -13.95
CA ASP A 124 13.93 -2.64 -14.68
C ASP A 124 12.66 -3.02 -13.92
N HIS A 125 12.72 -4.12 -13.15
CA HIS A 125 11.64 -4.53 -12.26
C HIS A 125 11.37 -3.49 -11.17
N ASP A 126 12.42 -3.00 -10.50
CA ASP A 126 12.31 -2.01 -9.44
C ASP A 126 11.71 -0.71 -9.96
N ILE A 127 12.19 -0.22 -11.10
CA ILE A 127 11.68 0.98 -11.76
C ILE A 127 10.17 0.82 -12.05
N LYS A 128 9.76 -0.35 -12.55
CA LYS A 128 8.35 -0.64 -12.84
C LYS A 128 7.50 -0.66 -11.56
N GLU A 129 8.02 -1.22 -10.46
CA GLU A 129 7.34 -1.21 -9.16
C GLU A 129 7.18 0.22 -8.64
N PHE A 130 8.24 1.05 -8.70
CA PHE A 130 8.19 2.43 -8.24
C PHE A 130 7.21 3.28 -9.05
N VAL A 131 7.19 3.11 -10.38
CA VAL A 131 6.22 3.80 -11.24
C VAL A 131 4.78 3.43 -10.86
N ARG A 132 4.51 2.16 -10.53
CA ARG A 132 3.17 1.72 -10.06
C ARG A 132 2.79 2.30 -8.69
N VAL A 133 3.76 2.53 -7.83
CA VAL A 133 3.53 3.19 -6.53
C VAL A 133 3.26 4.68 -6.73
N ILE A 134 3.95 5.32 -7.68
CA ILE A 134 3.88 6.76 -7.91
C ILE A 134 2.63 7.16 -8.71
N PHE A 135 2.33 6.44 -9.79
CA PHE A 135 1.23 6.75 -10.70
C PHE A 135 0.02 5.88 -10.41
N GLN A 136 -1.14 6.52 -10.31
CA GLN A 136 -2.44 5.87 -10.29
C GLN A 136 -2.89 5.51 -11.71
N LYS A 137 -2.69 6.43 -12.67
CA LYS A 137 -3.08 6.26 -14.07
C LYS A 137 -2.12 7.00 -14.99
N ILE A 138 -1.86 6.46 -16.16
CA ILE A 138 -1.10 7.11 -17.24
C ILE A 138 -1.84 6.82 -18.54
N GLU A 139 -2.25 7.87 -19.25
CA GLU A 139 -2.82 7.77 -20.59
C GLU A 139 -1.76 8.14 -21.62
N VAL A 140 -1.59 7.28 -22.63
CA VAL A 140 -0.58 7.42 -23.67
C VAL A 140 -1.26 7.35 -25.02
N GLU A 141 -1.06 8.38 -25.83
CA GLU A 141 -1.49 8.42 -27.23
C GLU A 141 -0.30 8.80 -28.11
N ASN A 142 -0.12 8.14 -29.25
CA ASN A 142 0.98 8.41 -30.18
C ASN A 142 2.38 8.45 -29.51
N GLN A 143 2.62 7.54 -28.56
CA GLN A 143 3.85 7.46 -27.76
C GLN A 143 4.12 8.67 -26.85
N GLN A 144 3.13 9.54 -26.67
CA GLN A 144 3.18 10.71 -25.78
C GLN A 144 2.22 10.53 -24.61
N ILE A 145 2.61 11.00 -23.42
CA ILE A 145 1.72 11.01 -22.27
C ILE A 145 0.73 12.16 -22.46
N VAL A 146 -0.56 11.84 -22.63
CA VAL A 146 -1.62 12.84 -22.79
C VAL A 146 -2.25 13.24 -21.46
N SER A 147 -2.32 12.32 -20.50
CA SER A 147 -2.76 12.60 -19.14
C SER A 147 -2.14 11.63 -18.14
N PHE A 148 -2.10 12.01 -16.87
CA PHE A 148 -1.66 11.13 -15.81
C PHE A 148 -2.29 11.52 -14.47
N GLU A 149 -2.37 10.56 -13.55
CA GLU A 149 -2.81 10.75 -12.19
C GLU A 149 -1.76 10.16 -11.23
N LEU A 150 -1.42 10.90 -10.18
CA LEU A 150 -0.45 10.50 -9.17
C LEU A 150 -1.15 10.02 -7.90
N ASN A 151 -0.62 8.96 -7.29
CA ASN A 151 -1.02 8.56 -5.95
C ASN A 151 -0.52 9.58 -4.92
N GLN A 152 -1.19 9.63 -3.76
CA GLN A 152 -0.63 10.31 -2.60
C GLN A 152 0.57 9.51 -2.04
N PRO A 153 1.62 10.20 -1.56
CA PRO A 153 1.72 11.65 -1.38
C PRO A 153 2.36 12.40 -2.56
N TRP A 154 2.66 11.72 -3.68
CA TRP A 154 3.38 12.28 -4.83
C TRP A 154 2.61 13.38 -5.54
N LYS A 155 1.28 13.24 -5.60
CA LYS A 155 0.39 14.28 -6.12
C LYS A 155 0.59 15.61 -5.42
N TYR A 156 0.62 15.62 -4.09
CA TYR A 156 0.85 16.83 -3.30
C TYR A 156 2.22 17.46 -3.62
N CYS A 157 3.29 16.64 -3.67
CA CYS A 157 4.62 17.13 -4.01
C CYS A 157 4.67 17.74 -5.41
N TYR A 158 4.04 17.10 -6.38
CA TYR A 158 3.99 17.57 -7.75
C TYR A 158 3.24 18.90 -7.87
N GLU A 159 2.05 19.00 -7.30
CA GLU A 159 1.22 20.22 -7.33
C GLU A 159 1.89 21.39 -6.61
N ALA A 160 2.54 21.15 -5.46
CA ALA A 160 3.32 22.18 -4.77
C ALA A 160 4.45 22.71 -5.65
N ARG A 161 5.17 21.80 -6.34
CA ARG A 161 6.27 22.17 -7.23
C ARG A 161 5.83 22.96 -8.45
N ILE A 162 4.73 22.57 -9.09
CA ILE A 162 4.18 23.31 -10.23
C ILE A 162 3.70 24.71 -9.81
N LYS A 163 3.15 24.86 -8.60
CA LYS A 163 2.80 26.19 -8.08
C LYS A 163 4.03 27.07 -7.85
N GLU A 164 5.11 26.51 -7.29
CA GLU A 164 6.38 27.23 -7.08
C GLU A 164 7.10 27.55 -8.40
N CYS A 165 6.99 26.66 -9.39
CA CYS A 165 7.67 26.75 -10.67
C CYS A 165 6.70 26.32 -11.79
N PRO A 166 5.87 27.25 -12.32
CA PRO A 166 4.87 26.93 -13.35
C PRO A 166 5.46 26.32 -14.62
N ASN A 167 6.71 26.68 -14.94
CA ASN A 167 7.46 26.19 -16.09
C ASN A 167 8.32 24.97 -15.77
N ALA A 168 8.14 24.30 -14.63
CA ALA A 168 8.96 23.13 -14.26
C ALA A 168 8.87 21.97 -15.25
N LEU A 169 7.83 21.93 -16.09
CA LEU A 169 7.69 20.97 -17.19
C LEU A 169 8.33 21.44 -18.50
N GLU A 170 8.68 22.73 -18.62
CA GLU A 170 9.48 23.28 -19.72
C GLU A 170 10.95 22.93 -19.50
N ILE A 171 11.25 21.63 -19.57
CA ILE A 171 12.62 21.17 -19.63
C ILE A 171 13.16 21.61 -21.01
N ASN A 172 14.05 22.61 -21.02
CA ASN A 172 14.70 23.14 -22.22
C ASN A 172 15.14 21.99 -23.16
N PRO A 173 14.76 21.99 -24.46
CA PRO A 173 15.17 20.96 -25.41
C PRO A 173 16.67 20.96 -25.73
N THR A 174 17.43 21.93 -25.23
CA THR A 174 18.84 22.12 -25.59
C THR A 174 19.77 21.54 -24.54
N GLY A 175 20.11 20.26 -24.70
CA GLY A 175 21.14 19.65 -23.87
C GLY A 175 21.33 18.16 -24.11
N LYS A 176 21.78 17.78 -25.32
CA LYS A 176 22.30 16.45 -25.69
C LYS A 176 21.58 15.26 -25.04
N SER A 177 20.59 14.72 -25.76
CA SER A 177 20.09 13.37 -25.51
C SER A 177 21.26 12.38 -25.38
N PRO A 178 21.46 11.69 -24.24
CA PRO A 178 22.17 10.43 -24.31
C PRO A 178 21.26 9.48 -25.09
N SER A 179 21.74 9.02 -26.24
CA SER A 179 21.14 7.92 -27.00
C SER A 179 20.89 6.73 -26.06
N ARG A 180 19.71 6.66 -25.44
CA ARG A 180 19.22 5.48 -24.73
C ARG A 180 18.12 4.86 -25.58
N ARG A 181 18.41 3.62 -25.96
CA ARG A 181 17.64 2.74 -26.84
C ARG A 181 16.14 2.88 -26.63
N SER A 182 15.44 2.97 -27.76
CA SER A 182 14.02 2.70 -27.92
C SER A 182 13.60 1.48 -27.09
N TYR A 183 12.49 1.55 -26.37
CA TYR A 183 11.46 0.51 -26.28
C TYR A 183 10.41 0.99 -25.28
N VAL A 184 9.25 1.45 -25.76
CA VAL A 184 7.97 1.00 -25.21
C VAL A 184 6.92 1.03 -26.32
N VAL A 185 6.62 -0.14 -26.90
CA VAL A 185 5.38 -0.34 -27.64
C VAL A 185 4.33 -0.69 -26.59
N PHE A 186 3.41 0.23 -26.32
CA PHE A 186 2.17 -0.07 -25.61
C PHE A 186 1.08 -0.35 -26.64
N CYS A 187 0.92 -1.63 -27.00
CA CYS A 187 -0.23 -2.27 -27.65
C CYS A 187 0.00 -3.78 -27.44
N GLU A 188 -0.94 -4.66 -27.09
CA GLU A 188 -2.36 -4.71 -27.44
C GLU A 188 -3.24 -5.16 -26.26
N HIS A 189 -4.47 -4.64 -26.24
CA HIS A 189 -5.60 -5.37 -25.68
C HIS A 189 -5.92 -6.53 -26.63
N SER A 190 -5.53 -7.74 -26.28
CA SER A 190 -6.16 -8.93 -26.89
C SER A 190 -7.51 -9.14 -26.22
N ALA A 191 -8.53 -8.46 -26.75
CA ALA A 191 -9.89 -8.95 -26.69
C ALA A 191 -9.96 -10.24 -27.52
N VAL A 192 -10.20 -11.39 -26.88
CA VAL A 192 -10.72 -12.57 -27.58
C VAL A 192 -11.71 -13.29 -26.67
N ARG A 193 -12.99 -13.07 -27.02
CA ARG A 193 -14.18 -13.93 -26.98
C ARG A 193 -14.40 -14.85 -25.78
#